data_AF-A0A922LCX2-F1
#
_entry.id   AF-A0A922LCX2-F1
#
_cell.length_a   1.000
_cell.length_b   1.000
_cell.length_c   1.000
_cell.angle_alpha   90.00
_cell.angle_beta   90.00
_cell.angle_gamma   90.00
#
_symmetry.space_group_name_H-M   'P 1'
#
loop_
_entity.id
_entity.type
_entity.pdbx_description
1 polymer ?
#
loop_
_entity_poly.entity_id
_entity_poly.type
_entity_poly.pdbx_seq_one_letter_code
_entity_poly.pdbx_strand_id
1 'polypeptide(L)'
;MVVALSPMLDDQKLLLENSTRIIQSYFEKVHDILELYPERECVWMFRRRLITFWIQLNRHQSSYNSNESIMKLLSQVEPLLPKALNIITQLKSSKIYFTGFSFNEFLNWSYRNNLCEEPSTLKWTDLLSWRYLFWLSEYLSSLLKKLELSS
;
A
#
# COMPACT_ATOMS: atom_id res chain seq x y z
N MET A 1 20.42 -27.12 -30.94
CA MET A 1 20.63 -25.81 -30.30
C MET A 1 19.30 -25.08 -30.31
N VAL A 2 18.59 -25.02 -29.18
CA VAL A 2 17.40 -24.17 -29.08
C VAL A 2 17.90 -22.77 -28.80
N VAL A 3 17.91 -21.91 -29.82
CA VAL A 3 18.19 -20.49 -29.64
C VAL A 3 16.98 -19.92 -28.91
N ALA A 4 17.09 -19.77 -27.59
CA ALA A 4 16.14 -18.99 -26.82
C ALA A 4 16.27 -17.55 -27.31
N LEU A 5 15.34 -17.13 -28.19
CA LEU A 5 15.17 -15.72 -28.54
C LEU A 5 14.79 -14.99 -27.26
N SER A 6 15.75 -14.27 -26.68
CA SER A 6 15.47 -13.36 -25.58
C SER A 6 14.45 -12.33 -26.08
N PRO A 7 13.34 -12.08 -25.36
CA PRO A 7 12.32 -11.16 -25.82
C PRO A 7 12.93 -9.79 -26.10
N MET A 8 12.58 -9.19 -27.24
CA MET A 8 13.07 -7.87 -27.62
C MET A 8 12.64 -6.84 -26.55
N LEU A 9 13.44 -5.78 -26.38
CA LEU A 9 13.19 -4.75 -25.37
C LEU A 9 11.76 -4.16 -25.48
N ASP A 10 11.24 -4.05 -26.70
CA ASP A 10 9.89 -3.58 -27.00
C ASP A 10 8.80 -4.55 -26.57
N ASP A 11 9.02 -5.88 -26.69
CA ASP A 11 8.10 -6.90 -26.22
C ASP A 11 7.98 -6.88 -24.69
N GLN A 12 9.11 -6.69 -24.00
CA GLN A 12 9.14 -6.59 -22.54
C GLN A 12 8.40 -5.34 -22.05
N LYS A 13 8.56 -4.20 -22.74
CA LYS A 13 7.88 -2.95 -22.42
C LYS A 13 6.36 -3.08 -22.62
N LEU A 14 5.93 -3.67 -23.73
CA LEU A 14 4.51 -3.90 -24.02
C LEU A 14 3.86 -4.84 -23.00
N LEU A 15 4.54 -5.93 -22.63
CA LEU A 15 4.08 -6.87 -21.59
C LEU A 15 3.91 -6.18 -20.23
N LEU A 16 4.85 -5.29 -19.89
CA LEU A 16 4.81 -4.53 -18.65
C LEU A 16 3.65 -3.53 -18.65
N GLU A 17 3.46 -2.76 -19.72
CA GLU A 17 2.32 -1.84 -19.87
C GLU A 17 0.97 -2.56 -19.77
N ASN A 18 0.85 -3.72 -20.42
CA ASN A 18 -0.35 -4.54 -20.33
C ASN A 18 -0.57 -5.08 -18.90
N SER A 19 0.48 -5.53 -18.23
CA SER A 19 0.41 -6.01 -16.84
C SER A 19 -0.02 -4.90 -15.89
N THR A 20 0.53 -3.70 -16.05
CA THR A 20 0.15 -2.51 -15.28
C THR A 20 -1.33 -2.18 -15.48
N ARG A 21 -1.83 -2.15 -16.72
CA ARG A 21 -3.26 -1.92 -17.00
C ARG A 21 -4.17 -2.96 -16.36
N ILE A 22 -3.79 -4.23 -16.43
CA ILE A 22 -4.56 -5.33 -15.82
C ILE A 22 -4.62 -5.15 -14.30
N ILE A 23 -3.49 -4.88 -13.65
CA ILE A 23 -3.46 -4.69 -12.19
C ILE A 23 -4.26 -3.45 -11.78
N GLN A 24 -4.17 -2.35 -12.53
CA GLN A 24 -4.97 -1.15 -12.29
C GLN A 24 -6.48 -1.46 -12.35
N SER A 25 -6.93 -2.22 -13.35
CA SER A 25 -8.33 -2.68 -13.42
C SER A 25 -8.74 -3.55 -12.22
N TYR A 26 -7.82 -4.32 -11.64
CA TYR A 26 -8.10 -5.04 -10.39
C TYR A 26 -8.24 -4.11 -9.20
N PHE A 27 -7.48 -3.01 -9.13
CA PHE A 27 -7.66 -2.02 -8.07
C PHE A 27 -9.04 -1.37 -8.13
N GLU A 28 -9.48 -0.99 -9.32
CA GLU A 28 -10.83 -0.44 -9.55
C GLU A 28 -11.90 -1.43 -9.08
N LYS A 29 -11.86 -2.68 -9.54
CA LYS A 29 -12.81 -3.73 -9.11
C LYS A 29 -12.81 -3.95 -7.60
N VAL A 30 -11.63 -3.98 -6.98
CA VAL A 30 -11.49 -4.17 -5.54
C VAL A 30 -12.06 -2.98 -4.78
N HIS A 31 -11.86 -1.77 -5.29
CA HIS A 31 -12.43 -0.56 -4.71
C HIS A 31 -13.94 -0.61 -4.75
N ASP A 32 -14.54 -0.88 -5.91
CA ASP A 32 -15.99 -0.97 -6.10
C ASP A 32 -16.61 -2.03 -5.18
N ILE A 33 -15.97 -3.21 -5.07
CA ILE A 33 -16.44 -4.28 -4.18
C ILE A 33 -16.39 -3.83 -2.72
N LEU A 34 -15.35 -3.13 -2.29
CA LEU A 34 -15.22 -2.67 -0.91
C LEU A 34 -16.15 -1.50 -0.56
N GLU A 35 -16.56 -0.69 -1.54
CA GLU A 35 -17.60 0.31 -1.34
C GLU A 35 -18.96 -0.34 -1.06
N LEU A 36 -19.28 -1.43 -1.76
CA LEU A 36 -20.54 -2.15 -1.61
C LEU A 36 -20.54 -3.15 -0.44
N TYR A 37 -19.40 -3.79 -0.18
CA TYR A 37 -19.25 -4.90 0.76
C TYR A 37 -17.97 -4.74 1.62
N PRO A 38 -17.85 -3.68 2.43
CA PRO A 38 -16.66 -3.39 3.23
C PRO A 38 -16.34 -4.46 4.27
N GLU A 39 -17.30 -5.32 4.64
CA GLU A 39 -17.15 -6.43 5.58
C GLU A 39 -16.34 -7.61 5.03
N ARG A 40 -16.07 -7.64 3.72
CA ARG A 40 -15.35 -8.74 3.06
C ARG A 40 -13.85 -8.67 3.33
N GLU A 41 -13.42 -9.22 4.47
CA GLU A 41 -11.99 -9.27 4.87
C GLU A 41 -11.08 -9.88 3.79
N CYS A 42 -11.56 -10.88 3.03
CA CYS A 42 -10.80 -11.46 1.94
C CYS A 42 -10.45 -10.46 0.83
N VAL A 43 -11.31 -9.46 0.58
CA VAL A 43 -11.07 -8.42 -0.42
C VAL A 43 -10.03 -7.42 0.09
N TRP A 44 -10.07 -7.06 1.38
CA TRP A 44 -9.00 -6.29 2.01
C TRP A 44 -7.65 -7.00 1.95
N MET A 45 -7.62 -8.31 2.24
CA MET A 45 -6.40 -9.12 2.11
C MET A 45 -5.88 -9.16 0.67
N PHE A 46 -6.77 -9.26 -0.31
CA PHE A 46 -6.41 -9.22 -1.72
C PHE A 46 -5.82 -7.85 -2.11
N ARG A 47 -6.44 -6.75 -1.67
CA ARG A 47 -5.93 -5.38 -1.87
C ARG A 47 -4.49 -5.21 -1.37
N ARG A 48 -4.17 -5.73 -0.17
CA ARG A 48 -2.81 -5.71 0.40
C ARG A 48 -1.78 -6.38 -0.52
N ARG A 49 -2.14 -7.55 -1.07
CA ARG A 49 -1.28 -8.27 -2.01
C ARG A 49 -1.13 -7.50 -3.32
N LEU A 50 -2.22 -6.90 -3.81
CA LEU A 50 -2.24 -6.12 -5.03
C LEU A 50 -1.29 -4.91 -4.95
N ILE A 51 -1.25 -4.19 -3.82
CA ILE A 51 -0.24 -3.13 -3.57
C ILE A 51 1.18 -3.67 -3.65
N THR A 52 1.45 -4.80 -3.01
CA THR A 52 2.79 -5.38 -3.01
C THR A 52 3.23 -5.71 -4.43
N PHE A 53 2.36 -6.33 -5.21
CA PHE A 53 2.61 -6.63 -6.63
C PHE A 53 2.78 -5.36 -7.46
N TRP A 54 1.94 -4.35 -7.25
CA TRP A 54 2.02 -3.07 -7.96
C TRP A 54 3.38 -2.40 -7.78
N ILE A 55 3.87 -2.34 -6.54
CA ILE A 55 5.18 -1.75 -6.25
C ILE A 55 6.30 -2.60 -6.86
N GLN A 56 6.24 -3.93 -6.73
CA GLN A 56 7.25 -4.83 -7.31
C GLN A 56 7.34 -4.70 -8.84
N LEU A 57 6.19 -4.68 -9.51
CA LEU A 57 6.11 -4.56 -10.97
C LEU A 57 6.76 -3.25 -11.46
N ASN A 58 6.49 -2.15 -10.77
CA ASN A 58 6.98 -0.84 -11.17
C ASN A 58 8.41 -0.54 -10.70
N ARG A 59 8.93 -1.23 -9.68
CA ARG A 59 10.33 -1.11 -9.25
C ARG A 59 11.34 -1.59 -10.29
N HIS A 60 10.94 -2.49 -11.18
CA HIS A 60 11.80 -2.92 -12.29
C HIS A 60 11.99 -1.85 -13.36
N GLN A 61 11.19 -0.77 -13.34
CA GLN A 61 11.42 0.41 -14.17
C GLN A 61 12.42 1.33 -13.43
N SER A 62 13.56 1.62 -14.05
CA SER A 62 14.70 2.36 -13.43
C SER A 62 14.37 3.75 -12.88
N SER A 63 13.18 4.29 -13.18
CA SER A 63 12.68 5.59 -12.72
C SER A 63 12.08 5.59 -11.30
N TYR A 64 11.92 4.43 -10.65
CA TYR A 64 11.22 4.31 -9.35
C TYR A 64 12.11 4.04 -8.13
N ASN A 65 13.37 4.51 -8.16
CA ASN A 65 14.31 4.38 -7.04
C ASN A 65 14.22 5.51 -6.00
N SER A 66 13.21 6.38 -6.06
CA SER A 66 13.00 7.45 -5.07
C SER A 66 11.68 7.27 -4.31
N ASN A 67 11.65 7.79 -3.08
CA ASN A 67 10.45 7.84 -2.26
C ASN A 67 9.30 8.56 -2.98
N GLU A 68 9.60 9.67 -3.66
CA GLU A 68 8.63 10.47 -4.40
C GLU A 68 7.99 9.69 -5.56
N SER A 69 8.80 8.94 -6.32
CA SER A 69 8.32 8.11 -7.43
C SER A 69 7.36 7.02 -6.94
N ILE A 70 7.64 6.37 -5.81
CA ILE A 70 6.72 5.35 -5.24
C ILE A 70 5.42 5.99 -4.76
N MET A 71 5.48 7.18 -4.14
CA MET A 71 4.27 7.86 -3.69
C MET A 71 3.38 8.28 -4.87
N LYS A 72 3.98 8.81 -5.94
CA LYS A 72 3.27 9.15 -7.18
C LYS A 72 2.64 7.93 -7.86
N LEU A 73 3.29 6.77 -7.76
CA LEU A 73 2.78 5.52 -8.31
C LEU A 73 1.56 5.02 -7.52
N LEU A 74 1.63 5.04 -6.18
CA LEU A 74 0.55 4.55 -5.34
C LEU A 74 -0.66 5.49 -5.34
N SER A 75 -0.46 6.80 -5.51
CA SER A 75 -1.57 7.76 -5.51
C SER A 75 -2.56 7.55 -6.65
N GLN A 76 -2.17 6.80 -7.69
CA GLN A 76 -3.04 6.45 -8.81
C GLN A 76 -4.02 5.31 -8.49
N VAL A 77 -3.72 4.48 -7.49
CA VAL A 77 -4.44 3.21 -7.26
C VAL A 77 -4.92 3.02 -5.82
N GLU A 78 -4.38 3.77 -4.86
CA GLU A 78 -4.65 3.57 -3.43
C GLU A 78 -5.30 4.82 -2.79
N PRO A 79 -6.64 4.87 -2.69
CA PRO A 79 -7.34 6.04 -2.14
C PRO A 79 -7.09 6.27 -0.63
N LEU A 80 -6.67 5.26 0.14
CA LEU A 80 -6.31 5.43 1.56
C LEU A 80 -4.86 5.91 1.75
N LEU A 81 -4.10 6.10 0.67
CA LEU A 81 -2.71 6.56 0.73
C LEU A 81 -2.55 7.89 1.48
N PRO A 82 -3.36 8.94 1.27
CA PRO A 82 -3.21 10.19 2.01
C PRO A 82 -3.36 10.00 3.53
N LYS A 83 -4.31 9.14 3.94
CA LYS A 83 -4.53 8.81 5.35
C LYS A 83 -3.36 8.01 5.92
N ALA A 84 -2.83 7.05 5.17
CA ALA A 84 -1.62 6.31 5.54
C ALA A 84 -0.41 7.24 5.67
N LEU A 85 -0.22 8.21 4.78
CA LEU A 85 0.89 9.18 4.84
C LEU A 85 0.77 10.15 6.01
N ASN A 86 -0.44 10.59 6.35
CA ASN A 86 -0.67 11.37 7.56
C ASN A 86 -0.29 10.54 8.80
N ILE A 87 -0.73 9.29 8.87
CA ILE A 87 -0.34 8.34 9.94
C ILE A 87 1.19 8.22 10.02
N ILE A 88 1.87 7.95 8.90
CA ILE A 88 3.34 7.79 8.86
C ILE A 88 4.04 9.07 9.34
N THR A 89 3.57 10.25 8.91
CA THR A 89 4.15 11.54 9.32
C THR A 89 4.03 11.74 10.83
N GLN A 90 2.83 11.52 11.38
CA GLN A 90 2.61 11.61 12.83
C GLN A 90 3.39 10.56 13.60
N LEU A 91 3.47 9.33 13.07
CA LEU A 91 4.28 8.27 13.65
C LEU A 91 5.77 8.64 13.67
N LYS A 92 6.33 9.21 12.59
CA LYS A 92 7.72 9.70 12.55
C LYS A 92 7.99 10.77 13.60
N SER A 93 7.01 11.64 13.89
CA SER A 93 7.10 12.61 14.98
C SER A 93 6.93 12.01 16.39
N SER A 94 6.49 10.75 16.47
CA SER A 94 6.25 10.03 17.72
C SER A 94 7.37 9.02 18.03
N LYS A 95 7.66 8.77 19.31
CA LYS A 95 8.64 7.74 19.72
C LYS A 95 8.15 6.30 19.52
N ILE A 96 6.88 6.09 19.20
CA ILE A 96 6.22 4.76 19.15
C ILE A 96 6.61 3.97 17.89
N TYR A 97 7.03 4.67 16.84
CA TYR A 97 7.32 4.09 15.53
C TYR A 97 8.50 3.09 15.47
N PHE A 98 9.28 2.96 16.54
CA PHE A 98 10.49 2.13 16.55
C PHE A 98 10.32 0.78 17.25
N THR A 99 9.18 0.53 17.89
CA THR A 99 8.92 -0.72 18.62
C THR A 99 7.66 -1.34 18.03
N GLY A 100 7.77 -2.50 17.38
CA GLY A 100 6.65 -3.18 16.72
C GLY A 100 5.41 -3.25 17.62
N PHE A 101 4.47 -2.35 17.37
CA PHE A 101 3.29 -2.14 18.19
C PHE A 101 2.12 -2.94 17.61
N SER A 102 1.31 -3.51 18.49
CA SER A 102 0.12 -4.28 18.13
C SER A 102 -0.94 -3.40 17.47
N PHE A 103 -1.88 -4.02 16.74
CA PHE A 103 -3.02 -3.30 16.16
C PHE A 103 -3.87 -2.58 17.21
N ASN A 104 -3.97 -3.09 18.44
CA ASN A 104 -4.71 -2.43 19.52
C ASN A 104 -3.98 -1.17 20.01
N GLU A 105 -2.65 -1.22 20.13
CA GLU A 105 -1.84 -0.05 20.46
C GLU A 105 -1.93 1.01 19.36
N PHE A 106 -1.93 0.57 18.09
CA PHE A 106 -2.15 1.44 16.94
C PHE A 106 -3.49 2.17 16.99
N LEU A 107 -4.59 1.46 17.30
CA LEU A 107 -5.92 2.08 17.39
C LEU A 107 -6.00 3.08 18.54
N ASN A 108 -5.50 2.71 19.72
CA ASN A 108 -5.46 3.61 20.87
C ASN A 108 -4.61 4.85 20.60
N TRP A 109 -3.48 4.69 19.92
CA TRP A 109 -2.66 5.81 19.47
C TRP A 109 -3.39 6.67 18.44
N SER A 110 -4.06 6.06 17.47
CA SER A 110 -4.82 6.78 16.44
C SER A 110 -5.92 7.64 17.06
N TYR A 111 -6.63 7.11 18.05
CA TYR A 111 -7.64 7.85 18.81
C TYR A 111 -7.03 9.03 19.57
N ARG A 112 -5.94 8.81 20.32
CA ARG A 112 -5.23 9.88 21.07
C ARG A 112 -4.70 11.01 20.18
N ASN A 113 -4.51 10.76 18.89
CA ASN A 113 -4.05 11.75 17.91
C ASN A 113 -5.18 12.26 17.01
N ASN A 114 -6.45 12.03 17.37
CA ASN A 114 -7.63 12.49 16.64
C ASN A 114 -7.68 11.99 15.18
N LEU A 115 -7.13 10.81 14.90
CA LEU A 115 -7.15 10.19 13.57
C LEU A 115 -8.38 9.30 13.37
N CYS A 116 -8.96 8.80 14.46
CA CYS A 116 -10.14 7.94 14.47
C CYS A 116 -11.07 8.32 15.62
N GLU A 117 -12.32 7.83 15.54
CA GLU A 117 -13.25 7.83 16.66
C GLU A 117 -12.76 6.90 17.78
N GLU A 118 -13.47 6.90 18.90
CA GLU A 118 -13.15 6.01 20.01
C GLU A 118 -13.15 4.54 19.56
N PRO A 119 -12.11 3.73 19.86
CA PRO A 119 -12.00 2.38 19.32
C PRO A 119 -13.20 1.47 19.67
N SER A 120 -13.87 1.73 20.79
CA SER A 120 -15.06 1.01 21.25
C SER A 120 -16.31 1.27 20.40
N THR A 121 -16.35 2.39 19.66
CA THR A 121 -17.51 2.79 18.82
C THR A 121 -17.36 2.35 17.37
N LEU A 122 -16.17 1.92 16.95
CA LEU A 122 -15.90 1.51 15.58
C LEU A 122 -16.67 0.25 15.21
N LYS A 123 -17.33 0.28 14.04
CA LYS A 123 -17.95 -0.93 13.50
C LYS A 123 -16.87 -1.88 13.01
N TRP A 124 -17.21 -3.16 12.91
CA TRP A 124 -16.32 -4.17 12.36
C TRP A 124 -15.76 -3.80 10.98
N THR A 125 -16.58 -3.18 10.12
CA THR A 125 -16.18 -2.68 8.80
C THR A 125 -15.11 -1.59 8.90
N ASP A 126 -15.23 -0.70 9.88
CA ASP A 126 -14.25 0.37 10.11
C ASP A 126 -12.93 -0.23 10.59
N LEU A 127 -12.99 -1.24 11.47
CA LEU A 127 -11.81 -1.97 11.95
C LEU A 127 -11.04 -2.64 10.81
N LEU A 128 -11.69 -3.16 9.78
CA LEU A 128 -11.01 -3.72 8.61
C LEU A 128 -10.21 -2.64 7.84
N SER A 129 -10.80 -1.47 7.65
CA SER A 129 -10.10 -0.34 7.03
C SER A 129 -8.91 0.14 7.88
N TRP A 130 -9.05 0.13 9.20
CA TRP A 130 -7.97 0.50 10.12
C TRP A 130 -6.88 -0.56 10.17
N ARG A 131 -7.21 -1.85 10.13
CA ARG A 131 -6.22 -2.94 9.98
C ARG A 131 -5.44 -2.80 8.69
N TYR A 132 -6.12 -2.42 7.61
CA TYR A 132 -5.47 -2.13 6.34
C TYR A 132 -4.50 -0.94 6.46
N LEU A 133 -4.94 0.17 7.06
CA LEU A 133 -4.11 1.35 7.30
C LEU A 133 -2.91 1.06 8.19
N PHE A 134 -3.09 0.26 9.24
CA PHE A 134 -2.02 -0.22 10.11
C PHE A 134 -0.95 -0.91 9.27
N TRP A 135 -1.32 -1.95 8.52
CA TRP A 135 -0.39 -2.66 7.66
C TRP A 135 0.25 -1.77 6.59
N LEU A 136 -0.55 -0.93 5.92
CA LEU A 136 -0.07 -0.07 4.84
C LEU A 136 0.95 0.93 5.37
N SER A 137 0.67 1.52 6.53
CA SER A 137 1.59 2.43 7.20
C SER A 137 2.91 1.74 7.52
N GLU A 138 2.89 0.57 8.18
CA GLU A 138 4.10 -0.21 8.49
C GLU A 138 4.89 -0.59 7.23
N TYR A 139 4.19 -1.04 6.19
CA TYR A 139 4.80 -1.49 4.95
C TYR A 139 5.52 -0.34 4.25
N LEU A 140 4.85 0.79 4.03
CA LEU A 140 5.44 1.97 3.39
C LEU A 140 6.57 2.55 4.22
N SER A 141 6.38 2.60 5.53
CA SER A 141 7.39 2.99 6.50
C SER A 141 8.69 2.20 6.40
N SER A 142 8.61 0.88 6.30
CA SER A 142 9.76 0.01 6.06
C SER A 142 10.37 0.24 4.67
N LEU A 143 9.51 0.41 3.66
CA LEU A 143 9.90 0.62 2.27
C LEU A 143 10.72 1.90 2.09
N LEU A 144 10.26 3.00 2.67
CA LEU A 144 10.87 4.32 2.58
C LEU A 144 12.20 4.37 3.34
N LYS A 145 12.28 3.77 4.53
CA LYS A 145 13.54 3.63 5.29
C LYS A 145 14.61 2.88 4.49
N LYS A 146 14.24 1.80 3.80
CA LYS A 146 15.20 1.04 2.98
C LYS A 146 15.77 1.87 1.83
N LEU A 147 14.98 2.76 1.25
CA LEU A 147 15.42 3.63 0.18
C LEU A 147 16.36 4.73 0.68
N GLU A 148 16.08 5.32 1.84
CA GLU A 148 16.97 6.30 2.50
C GLU A 148 18.35 5.72 2.83
N LEU A 149 18.46 4.41 3.10
CA LEU A 149 19.73 3.73 3.37
C LEU A 149 20.50 3.33 2.10
N SER A 150 19.84 3.34 0.93
CA SER A 150 20.42 2.94 -0.36
C SER A 150 20.84 4.11 -1.24
N SER A 151 20.48 5.33 -0.85
CA SER A 151 20.87 6.61 -1.47
C SER A 151 22.09 7.20 -0.79
#